data_AF-A0A524MGF5-F1
#
_entry.id   AF-A0A524MGF5-F1
#
_cell.length_a   1.000
_cell.length_b   1.000
_cell.length_c   1.000
_cell.angle_alpha   90.00
_cell.angle_beta   90.00
_cell.angle_gamma   90.00
#
_symmetry.space_group_name_H-M   'P 1'
#
loop_
_entity.id
_entity.type
_entity.pdbx_description
1 polymer ?
#
loop_
_entity_poly.entity_id
_entity_poly.type
_entity_poly.pdbx_seq_one_letter_code
_entity_poly.pdbx_strand_id
1 'polypeptide(L)' 'MRRVSISTGGLLIIGVLLVILAGYTDGIPPNNDWERSLPYFLLIGGATLIIIAIMFIIRKRK' A
#
# COMPACT_ATOMS: atom_id res chain seq x y z
N MET A 1 4.57 -19.47 -19.45
CA MET A 1 4.48 -18.09 -18.90
C MET A 1 3.16 -17.94 -18.12
N ARG A 2 3.16 -18.20 -16.81
CA ARG A 2 1.96 -18.01 -15.95
C ARG A 2 1.76 -16.50 -15.79
N ARG A 3 0.79 -15.92 -16.52
CA ARG A 3 0.46 -14.49 -16.43
C ARG A 3 0.08 -14.18 -14.97
N VAL A 4 0.91 -13.40 -14.28
CA VAL A 4 0.49 -12.72 -13.05
C VAL A 4 -0.75 -11.92 -13.44
N SER A 5 -1.90 -12.16 -12.79
CA SER A 5 -3.11 -11.44 -13.15
C SER A 5 -2.85 -9.95 -12.96
N ILE A 6 -3.22 -9.14 -13.96
CA ILE A 6 -3.08 -7.67 -13.96
C ILE A 6 -3.54 -7.06 -12.63
N SER A 7 -4.57 -7.65 -12.01
CA SER A 7 -5.11 -7.30 -10.70
C SER A 7 -4.10 -7.37 -9.54
N THR A 8 -3.13 -8.30 -9.56
CA THR A 8 -2.16 -8.48 -8.46
C THR A 8 -1.00 -7.50 -8.59
N GLY A 9 -0.58 -7.18 -9.82
CA GLY A 9 0.40 -6.12 -10.07
C GLY A 9 -0.17 -4.74 -9.70
N GLY A 10 -1.44 -4.49 -10.03
CA GLY A 10 -2.14 -3.26 -9.63
C GLY A 10 -2.20 -3.07 -8.11
N LEU A 11 -2.51 -4.13 -7.35
CA LEU A 11 -2.52 -4.09 -5.88
C LEU A 11 -1.15 -3.73 -5.28
N LEU A 12 -0.05 -4.25 -5.84
CA LEU A 12 1.29 -3.87 -5.41
C LEU A 12 1.59 -2.40 -5.68
N ILE A 13 1.26 -1.91 -6.88
CA ILE A 13 1.49 -0.52 -7.26
C ILE A 13 0.70 0.42 -6.34
N ILE A 14 -0.59 0.14 -6.11
CA ILE A 14 -1.43 0.94 -5.21
C ILE A 14 -0.89 0.90 -3.78
N GLY A 15 -0.50 -0.27 -3.28
CA GLY A 15 0.08 -0.41 -1.94
C GLY A 15 1.37 0.40 -1.77
N VAL A 16 2.27 0.34 -2.75
CA VAL A 16 3.52 1.14 -2.75
C VAL A 16 3.23 2.63 -2.83
N LEU A 17 2.29 3.05 -3.68
CA LEU A 17 1.89 4.46 -3.78
C LEU A 17 1.34 5.00 -2.44
N LEU A 18 0.55 4.21 -1.72
CA LEU A 18 0.03 4.61 -0.40
C LEU A 18 1.14 4.76 0.63
N VAL A 19 2.17 3.91 0.61
CA VAL A 19 3.33 4.03 1.51
C VAL A 19 4.16 5.28 1.17
N ILE A 20 4.38 5.57 -0.11
CA ILE A 20 5.07 6.80 -0.54
C ILE A 20 4.27 8.02 -0.11
N LEU A 21 2.95 8.01 -0.33
CA LEU A 21 2.07 9.09 0.08
C LEU A 21 2.07 9.28 1.59
N ALA A 22 2.11 8.20 2.38
CA ALA A 22 2.23 8.26 3.83
C ALA A 22 3.49 9.04 4.25
N GLY A 23 4.65 8.71 3.67
CA GLY A 23 5.89 9.42 3.95
C GLY A 23 5.88 10.88 3.51
N TYR A 24 5.20 11.19 2.41
CA TYR A 24 4.99 12.59 1.99
C TYR A 24 4.10 13.35 2.98
N THR A 25 2.99 12.75 3.43
CA THR A 25 2.06 13.37 4.38
C THR A 25 2.64 13.57 5.77
N ASP A 26 3.57 12.71 6.20
CA ASP A 26 4.25 12.84 7.50
C ASP A 26 5.17 14.09 7.54
N GLY A 27 5.67 14.52 6.38
CA GLY A 27 6.48 15.74 6.25
C GLY A 27 5.66 17.05 6.21
N ILE A 28 4.32 16.97 6.17
CA ILE A 28 3.44 18.14 6.11
C ILE A 28 2.93 18.44 7.53
N PRO A 29 3.11 19.67 8.06
CA PRO A 29 2.56 20.02 9.35
C PRO A 29 1.02 19.89 9.32
N PRO A 30 0.42 19.10 10.22
CA PRO A 30 -1.02 18.85 10.21
C PRO A 30 -1.76 20.11 10.67
N ASN A 31 -2.80 20.47 9.92
CA ASN A 31 -3.71 21.56 10.26
C ASN A 31 -4.83 21.10 11.21
N ASN A 32 -5.19 19.81 11.14
CA ASN A 32 -6.25 19.20 11.96
C ASN A 32 -5.76 17.93 12.69
N ASP A 33 -6.44 17.54 13.77
CA ASP A 33 -6.08 16.35 14.56
C ASP A 33 -6.16 15.03 13.75
N TRP A 34 -7.08 14.95 12.78
CA TRP A 34 -7.19 13.77 11.93
C TRP A 34 -6.01 13.63 10.96
N GLU A 35 -5.38 14.74 10.56
CA GLU A 35 -4.22 14.74 9.66
C GLU A 35 -2.98 14.16 10.33
N ARG A 36 -2.86 14.27 11.65
CA ARG A 36 -1.81 13.58 12.43
C ARG A 36 -1.90 12.06 12.30
N SER A 37 -3.11 11.53 12.14
CA SER A 37 -3.36 10.08 12.06
C SER A 37 -3.32 9.55 10.62
N LEU A 38 -3.43 10.45 9.63
CA LEU A 38 -3.44 10.14 8.21
C LEU A 38 -2.19 9.38 7.72
N PRO A 39 -0.94 9.80 8.03
CA PRO A 39 0.25 9.08 7.55
C PRO A 39 0.28 7.63 8.07
N TYR A 40 -0.08 7.42 9.34
CA TYR A 40 -0.15 6.07 9.91
C TYR A 40 -1.21 5.20 9.24
N PHE A 41 -2.39 5.77 8.96
CA PHE A 41 -3.45 5.06 8.25
C PHE A 41 -3.03 4.65 6.84
N LEU A 42 -2.42 5.58 6.10
CA LEU A 42 -1.90 5.32 4.74
C LEU A 42 -0.80 4.26 4.75
N LEU A 43 0.08 4.29 5.74
CA LEU A 43 1.18 3.34 5.88
C LEU A 43 0.67 1.92 6.19
N ILE A 44 -0.24 1.79 7.16
CA ILE A 44 -0.86 0.51 7.53
C ILE A 44 -1.70 -0.05 6.36
N GLY A 45 -2.51 0.81 5.72
CA GLY A 45 -3.32 0.43 4.56
C GLY A 45 -2.46 -0.03 3.37
N GLY A 46 -1.43 0.74 3.03
CA GLY A 46 -0.47 0.41 1.98
C GLY A 46 0.27 -0.90 2.24
N ALA A 47 0.81 -1.08 3.45
CA ALA A 47 1.48 -2.31 3.85
C ALA A 47 0.57 -3.53 3.79
N THR A 48 -0.69 -3.41 4.22
CA THR A 48 -1.68 -4.48 4.17
C THR A 48 -1.95 -4.91 2.72
N LEU A 49 -2.11 -3.96 1.80
CA LEU A 49 -2.32 -4.25 0.38
C LEU A 49 -1.10 -4.96 -0.25
N ILE A 50 0.11 -4.54 0.11
CA ILE A 50 1.35 -5.19 -0.34
C ILE A 50 1.39 -6.64 0.14
N ILE A 51 1.13 -6.89 1.42
CA ILE A 51 1.12 -8.24 2.01
C ILE A 51 0.10 -9.13 1.29
N ILE A 52 -1.14 -8.64 1.09
CA ILE A 52 -2.19 -9.36 0.38
C ILE A 52 -1.74 -9.70 -1.05
N ALA A 53 -1.16 -8.73 -1.76
CA ALA A 53 -0.68 -8.95 -3.12
C ALA A 53 0.45 -10.00 -3.17
N ILE A 54 1.40 -9.96 -2.24
CA ILE A 54 2.45 -10.96 -2.09
C ILE A 54 1.86 -12.34 -1.81
N MET A 55 0.90 -12.46 -0.88
CA MET A 55 0.21 -13.71 -0.60
C MET A 55 -0.46 -14.29 -1.85
N PHE A 56 -1.12 -13.46 -2.66
CA PHE A 56 -1.72 -13.89 -3.91
C PHE A 56 -0.67 -14.38 -4.93
N ILE A 57 0.48 -13.71 -5.03
CA ILE A 57 1.57 -14.13 -5.90
C ILE A 57 2.11 -15.49 -5.46
N ILE A 58 2.39 -15.66 -4.16
CA ILE A 58 2.90 -16.92 -3.59
C ILE A 58 1.89 -18.05 -3.78
N ARG A 59 0.60 -17.81 -3.49
CA ARG A 59 -0.48 -18.80 -3.66
C ARG A 59 -0.61 -19.26 -5.11
N LYS A 60 -0.37 -18.38 -6.09
CA LYS A 60 -0.37 -18.72 -7.53
C LYS A 60 0.91 -19.42 -8.00
N ARG A 61 1.97 -19.46 -7.19
CA ARG A 61 3.20 -20.19 -7.51
C ARG A 61 3.18 -21.64 -7.03
N LYS A 62 2.40 -21.96 -6.00
CA LYS A 62 2.03 -23.35 -5.67
C LYS A 62 1.08 -23.90 -6.74
#